data_AF-A0A6A6PIX8-F1
#
_entry.id   AF-A0A6A6PIX8-F1
#
_cell.length_a   1.000
_cell.length_b   1.000
_cell.length_c   1.000
_cell.angle_alpha   90.00
_cell.angle_beta   90.00
_cell.angle_gamma   90.00
#
_symmetry.space_group_name_H-M   'P 1'
#
loop_
_entity.id
_entity.type
_entity.pdbx_description
1 polymer ?
#
loop_
_entity_poly.entity_id
_entity_poly.type
_entity_poly.pdbx_seq_one_letter_code
_entity_poly.pdbx_strand_id
1 'polypeptide(L)'
;STAPSSHQAGNSIPFDPSDRILLVGEGDFSFAASLVEHHACHNLTATSLDTRTELLAKYAPQAEEHIRALEEAGQTVLHNVDATKLERNKAVIKAAAAAAAGNHGEAAAHGFDKILFNFPHIGGKSTDVNRQVRANQELLVSFFASCTSNTSPPLLAPRSGQILITLFDGAPYTLWNIRDLARHSGLEVERSFKFDAGLYPGYRHARTLGNLVGEGGWRG
;
A
#
# COMPACT_ATOMS: atom_id res chain seq x y z
N SER A 1 -40.81 -8.02 -19.71
CA SER A 1 -40.39 -7.29 -18.50
C SER A 1 -39.24 -8.05 -17.89
N THR A 2 -38.01 -7.67 -18.23
CA THR A 2 -36.78 -8.28 -17.71
C THR A 2 -36.26 -7.37 -16.61
N ALA A 3 -36.29 -7.86 -15.36
CA ALA A 3 -35.67 -7.17 -14.23
C ALA A 3 -34.16 -7.00 -14.52
N PRO A 4 -33.55 -5.87 -14.14
CA PRO A 4 -32.11 -5.74 -14.23
C PRO A 4 -31.48 -6.72 -13.24
N SER A 5 -30.60 -7.59 -13.74
CA SER A 5 -29.73 -8.41 -12.90
C SER A 5 -28.87 -7.47 -12.06
N SER A 6 -29.07 -7.49 -10.75
CA SER A 6 -28.15 -6.89 -9.81
C SER A 6 -26.79 -7.57 -9.99
N HIS A 7 -25.82 -6.85 -10.58
CA HIS A 7 -24.43 -7.23 -10.47
C HIS A 7 -24.06 -7.21 -8.98
N GLN A 8 -24.07 -8.37 -8.34
CA GLN A 8 -23.22 -8.57 -7.17
C GLN A 8 -21.80 -8.33 -7.68
N ALA A 9 -21.21 -7.19 -7.32
CA ALA A 9 -19.78 -6.97 -7.50
C ALA A 9 -19.08 -8.05 -6.67
N GLY A 10 -18.63 -9.12 -7.34
CA GLY A 10 -17.90 -10.20 -6.69
C GLY A 10 -16.70 -9.61 -5.96
N ASN A 11 -16.39 -10.16 -4.78
CA ASN A 11 -15.19 -9.88 -4.02
C ASN A 11 -13.96 -10.26 -4.86
N SER A 12 -13.52 -9.37 -5.76
CA SER A 12 -12.39 -9.63 -6.67
C SER A 12 -11.12 -8.98 -6.11
N ILE A 13 -10.04 -9.76 -6.06
CA ILE A 13 -8.69 -9.27 -5.78
C ILE A 13 -8.30 -8.29 -6.90
N PRO A 14 -7.86 -7.06 -6.59
CA PRO A 14 -7.60 -6.03 -7.59
C PRO A 14 -6.20 -6.15 -8.20
N PHE A 15 -5.58 -7.33 -8.18
CA PHE A 15 -4.21 -7.58 -8.67
C PHE A 15 -4.22 -8.70 -9.71
N ASP A 16 -3.39 -8.53 -10.73
CA ASP A 16 -3.07 -9.50 -11.77
C ASP A 16 -1.61 -9.97 -11.56
N PRO A 17 -1.28 -11.25 -11.84
CA PRO A 17 0.08 -11.76 -11.72
C PRO A 17 1.14 -10.97 -12.50
N SER A 18 0.74 -10.28 -13.58
CA SER A 18 1.63 -9.47 -14.41
C SER A 18 1.85 -8.03 -13.90
N ASP A 19 1.08 -7.58 -12.91
CA ASP A 19 1.19 -6.22 -12.38
C ASP A 19 2.57 -5.97 -11.75
N ARG A 20 3.15 -4.79 -12.00
CA ARG A 20 4.24 -4.23 -11.19
C ARG A 20 3.67 -3.52 -9.98
N ILE A 21 3.95 -4.04 -8.79
CA ILE A 21 3.29 -3.62 -7.56
C ILE A 21 4.30 -2.99 -6.60
N LEU A 22 3.97 -1.80 -6.09
CA LEU A 22 4.62 -1.20 -4.93
C LEU A 22 3.66 -1.23 -3.74
N LEU A 23 4.04 -1.91 -2.67
CA LEU A 23 3.33 -1.88 -1.38
C LEU A 23 4.02 -0.90 -0.44
N VAL A 24 3.26 0.03 0.11
CA VAL A 24 3.76 1.11 0.96
C VAL A 24 3.23 0.98 2.37
N GLY A 25 4.13 1.06 3.35
CA GLY A 25 3.78 1.04 4.76
C GLY A 25 3.40 -0.35 5.28
N GLU A 26 4.04 -1.41 4.77
CA GLU A 26 3.88 -2.75 5.31
C GLU A 26 4.30 -2.78 6.79
N GLY A 27 3.50 -3.48 7.60
CA GLY A 27 3.81 -3.78 9.00
C GLY A 27 4.70 -5.02 9.09
N ASP A 28 4.08 -6.18 9.28
CA ASP A 28 4.78 -7.46 9.37
C ASP A 28 4.99 -8.14 8.01
N PHE A 29 4.74 -7.46 6.88
CA PHE A 29 4.84 -7.97 5.51
C PHE A 29 3.94 -9.17 5.17
N SER A 30 2.96 -9.52 6.02
CA SER A 30 2.06 -10.65 5.76
C SER A 30 1.19 -10.46 4.51
N PHE A 31 0.84 -9.21 4.18
CA PHE A 31 0.06 -8.92 2.97
C PHE A 31 0.89 -9.16 1.71
N ALA A 32 2.11 -8.64 1.67
CA ALA A 32 3.08 -8.91 0.61
C ALA A 32 3.32 -10.41 0.42
N ALA A 33 3.57 -11.15 1.51
CA ALA A 33 3.78 -12.59 1.46
C ALA A 33 2.58 -13.32 0.83
N SER A 34 1.35 -12.96 1.23
CA SER A 34 0.12 -13.52 0.68
C SER A 34 -0.03 -13.29 -0.83
N LEU A 35 0.28 -12.07 -1.32
CA LEU A 35 0.26 -11.75 -2.76
C LEU A 35 1.21 -12.64 -3.57
N VAL A 36 2.41 -12.87 -3.05
CA VAL A 36 3.43 -13.69 -3.73
C VAL A 36 3.04 -15.16 -3.71
N GLU A 37 2.61 -15.68 -2.56
CA GLU A 37 2.36 -17.12 -2.38
C GLU A 37 1.03 -17.58 -3.00
N HIS A 38 -0.04 -16.77 -2.90
CA HIS A 38 -1.39 -17.21 -3.26
C HIS A 38 -1.97 -16.51 -4.48
N HIS A 39 -1.34 -15.43 -4.96
CA HIS A 39 -1.84 -14.64 -6.09
C HIS A 39 -0.84 -14.50 -7.24
N ALA A 40 0.32 -15.17 -7.15
CA ALA A 40 1.37 -15.18 -8.18
C ALA A 40 1.89 -13.79 -8.58
N CYS A 41 1.76 -12.80 -7.69
CA CYS A 41 2.27 -11.45 -7.91
C CYS A 41 3.78 -11.40 -7.64
N HIS A 42 4.58 -11.78 -8.62
CA HIS A 42 6.05 -11.90 -8.49
C HIS A 42 6.84 -10.67 -8.96
N ASN A 43 6.16 -9.57 -9.28
CA ASN A 43 6.79 -8.29 -9.63
C ASN A 43 6.49 -7.24 -8.56
N LEU A 44 6.91 -7.54 -7.34
CA LEU A 44 6.47 -6.85 -6.14
C LEU A 44 7.66 -6.22 -5.39
N THR A 45 7.49 -4.95 -5.04
CA THR A 45 8.35 -4.23 -4.10
C THR A 45 7.54 -3.90 -2.85
N ALA A 46 7.92 -4.48 -1.71
CA ALA A 46 7.28 -4.22 -0.42
C ALA A 46 8.12 -3.26 0.42
N THR A 47 7.49 -2.29 1.07
CA THR A 47 8.22 -1.24 1.79
C THR A 47 7.65 -0.94 3.17
N SER A 48 8.53 -0.63 4.13
CA SER A 48 8.15 -0.16 5.47
C SER A 48 8.72 1.22 5.78
N LEU A 49 8.03 1.95 6.66
CA LEU A 49 8.52 3.24 7.16
C LEU A 49 9.68 3.07 8.15
N ASP A 50 9.56 2.10 9.07
CA ASP A 50 10.57 1.80 10.08
C ASP A 50 11.87 1.27 9.43
N THR A 51 13.00 1.40 10.12
CA THR A 51 14.21 0.61 9.81
C THR A 51 13.91 -0.88 10.00
N ARG A 52 14.71 -1.76 9.36
CA ARG A 52 14.58 -3.22 9.57
C ARG A 52 14.67 -3.59 11.06
N THR A 53 15.59 -2.97 11.79
CA THR A 53 15.78 -3.22 13.23
C THR A 53 14.56 -2.84 14.06
N GLU A 54 14.02 -1.64 13.87
CA GLU A 54 12.81 -1.18 14.58
C GLU A 54 11.59 -2.03 14.23
N LEU A 55 11.47 -2.42 12.95
CA LEU A 55 10.39 -3.26 12.47
C LEU A 55 10.44 -4.65 13.12
N LEU A 56 11.60 -5.31 13.12
CA LEU A 56 11.75 -6.61 13.76
C LEU A 56 11.53 -6.54 15.28
N ALA A 57 11.91 -5.45 15.94
CA ALA A 57 11.59 -5.25 17.35
C ALA A 57 10.07 -5.21 17.62
N LYS A 58 9.27 -4.74 16.65
CA LYS A 58 7.81 -4.69 16.76
C LYS A 58 7.12 -5.98 16.34
N TYR A 59 7.60 -6.66 15.30
CA TYR A 59 6.84 -7.72 14.62
C TYR A 59 7.59 -9.06 14.49
N ALA A 60 8.72 -9.26 15.15
CA ALA A 60 9.35 -10.58 15.21
C ALA A 60 8.54 -11.56 16.08
N PRO A 61 8.55 -12.86 15.74
CA PRO A 61 9.32 -13.48 14.65
C PRO A 61 8.64 -13.39 13.27
N GLN A 62 7.32 -13.15 13.20
CA GLN A 62 6.57 -13.33 11.96
C GLN A 62 7.05 -12.44 10.80
N ALA A 63 7.45 -11.20 11.09
CA ALA A 63 7.96 -10.30 10.05
C ALA A 63 9.30 -10.78 9.47
N GLU A 64 10.15 -11.42 10.28
CA GLU A 64 11.41 -11.98 9.80
C GLU A 64 11.16 -13.13 8.82
N GLU A 65 10.20 -14.00 9.13
CA GLU A 65 9.79 -15.10 8.27
C GLU A 65 9.20 -14.60 6.95
N HIS A 66 8.28 -13.62 6.99
CA HIS A 66 7.70 -13.05 5.77
C HIS A 66 8.74 -12.30 4.92
N ILE A 67 9.62 -11.49 5.52
CA ILE A 67 10.68 -10.79 4.80
C ILE A 67 11.60 -11.81 4.11
N ARG A 68 12.00 -12.85 4.82
CA ARG A 68 12.85 -13.90 4.27
C ARG A 68 12.17 -14.62 3.10
N ALA A 69 10.90 -14.99 3.24
CA ALA A 69 10.15 -15.64 2.16
C ALA A 69 10.04 -14.75 0.91
N LEU A 70 9.81 -13.44 1.08
CA LEU A 70 9.79 -12.47 -0.02
C LEU A 70 11.14 -12.38 -0.73
N GLU A 71 12.23 -12.24 0.03
CA GLU A 71 13.59 -12.14 -0.51
C GLU A 71 14.01 -13.44 -1.22
N GLU A 72 13.70 -14.62 -0.65
CA GLU A 72 13.94 -15.93 -1.26
C GLU A 72 13.11 -16.13 -2.54
N ALA A 73 11.91 -15.56 -2.62
CA ALA A 73 11.08 -15.51 -3.83
C ALA A 73 11.53 -14.43 -4.84
N GLY A 74 12.67 -13.78 -4.61
CA GLY A 74 13.25 -12.77 -5.51
C GLY A 74 12.54 -11.42 -5.50
N GLN A 75 11.68 -11.17 -4.50
CA GLN A 75 10.96 -9.90 -4.36
C GLN A 75 11.83 -8.86 -3.65
N THR A 76 11.53 -7.58 -3.90
CA THR A 76 12.30 -6.50 -3.28
C THR A 76 11.65 -6.05 -1.98
N VAL A 77 12.40 -6.08 -0.87
CA VAL A 77 11.98 -5.52 0.42
C VAL A 77 12.82 -4.29 0.74
N LEU A 78 12.17 -3.15 0.99
CA LEU A 78 12.83 -1.89 1.36
C LEU A 78 12.35 -1.38 2.72
N HIS A 79 13.26 -0.76 3.46
CA HIS A 79 12.97 -0.13 4.75
C HIS A 79 13.30 1.36 4.70
N ASN A 80 12.85 2.14 5.68
CA ASN A 80 13.01 3.60 5.71
C ASN A 80 12.37 4.31 4.50
N VAL A 81 11.17 3.87 4.09
CA VAL A 81 10.44 4.46 2.97
C VAL A 81 9.33 5.37 3.50
N ASP A 82 9.52 6.68 3.37
CA ASP A 82 8.50 7.69 3.65
C ASP A 82 7.52 7.77 2.46
N ALA A 83 6.29 7.31 2.67
CA ALA A 83 5.21 7.33 1.70
C ALA A 83 4.94 8.73 1.11
N THR A 84 5.23 9.79 1.86
CA THR A 84 5.01 11.18 1.41
C THR A 84 6.13 11.71 0.52
N LYS A 85 7.20 10.93 0.30
CA LYS A 85 8.42 11.33 -0.41
C LYS A 85 9.03 10.20 -1.25
N LEU A 86 8.17 9.35 -1.83
CA LEU A 86 8.62 8.23 -2.68
C LEU A 86 9.56 8.70 -3.79
N GLU A 87 9.32 9.87 -4.35
CA GLU A 87 10.09 10.51 -5.43
C GLU A 87 11.50 10.94 -5.03
N ARG A 88 11.81 10.92 -3.72
CA ARG A 88 13.13 11.26 -3.18
C ARG A 88 13.87 10.02 -2.70
N ASN A 89 13.19 8.88 -2.60
CA ASN A 89 13.79 7.66 -2.13
C ASN A 89 14.51 6.95 -3.28
N LYS A 90 15.85 7.00 -3.26
CA LYS A 90 16.70 6.41 -4.32
C LYS A 90 16.47 4.90 -4.51
N ALA A 91 16.14 4.17 -3.44
CA ALA A 91 15.89 2.74 -3.53
C ALA A 91 14.56 2.45 -4.24
N VAL A 92 13.51 3.23 -3.94
CA VAL A 92 12.22 3.14 -4.65
C VAL A 92 12.39 3.52 -6.12
N ILE A 93 13.11 4.59 -6.43
CA ILE A 93 13.39 4.99 -7.83
C ILE A 93 14.17 3.90 -8.57
N LYS A 94 15.15 3.28 -7.92
CA LYS A 94 15.89 2.15 -8.50
C LYS A 94 15.00 0.93 -8.74
N ALA A 95 14.11 0.61 -7.79
CA ALA A 95 13.14 -0.47 -7.93
C ALA A 95 12.17 -0.19 -9.10
N ALA A 96 11.69 1.05 -9.22
CA ALA A 96 10.88 1.49 -10.36
C ALA A 96 11.63 1.33 -11.69
N ALA A 97 12.90 1.76 -11.76
CA ALA A 97 13.71 1.59 -12.96
C ALA A 97 13.94 0.10 -13.32
N ALA A 98 14.14 -0.76 -12.32
CA ALA A 98 14.27 -2.20 -12.52
C ALA A 98 12.96 -2.84 -13.01
N ALA A 99 11.82 -2.47 -12.39
CA ALA A 99 10.50 -2.91 -12.81
C ALA A 99 10.17 -2.45 -14.24
N ALA A 100 10.60 -1.25 -14.63
CA ALA A 100 10.43 -0.71 -15.97
C ALA A 100 11.30 -1.45 -17.02
N ALA A 101 12.51 -1.86 -16.67
CA ALA A 101 13.38 -2.59 -17.60
C ALA A 101 12.81 -3.96 -18.01
N GLY A 102 11.95 -4.56 -17.18
CA GLY A 102 11.26 -5.82 -17.44
C GLY A 102 12.16 -7.05 -17.48
N ASN A 103 11.55 -8.23 -17.34
CA ASN A 103 12.23 -9.54 -17.50
C ASN A 103 11.95 -10.21 -18.86
N HIS A 104 11.04 -9.66 -19.68
CA HIS A 104 10.43 -10.33 -20.85
C HIS A 104 10.54 -9.58 -22.20
N GLY A 105 11.48 -8.65 -22.33
CA GLY A 105 11.94 -8.18 -23.66
C GLY A 105 11.37 -6.86 -24.18
N GLU A 106 10.43 -6.21 -23.49
CA GLU A 106 10.06 -4.81 -23.76
C GLU A 106 10.14 -3.97 -22.48
N ALA A 107 10.99 -2.94 -22.52
CA ALA A 107 11.09 -1.99 -21.43
C ALA A 107 9.81 -1.15 -21.38
N ALA A 108 9.14 -1.15 -20.23
CA ALA A 108 8.03 -0.26 -19.96
C ALA A 108 8.52 1.17 -19.71
N ALA A 109 7.68 2.15 -20.00
CA ALA A 109 8.01 3.57 -19.82
C ALA A 109 7.84 4.07 -18.37
N HIS A 110 7.49 3.19 -17.43
CA HIS A 110 7.12 3.52 -16.05
C HIS A 110 7.50 2.40 -15.07
N GLY A 111 7.55 2.71 -13.78
CA GLY A 111 7.93 1.76 -12.72
C GLY A 111 6.83 0.76 -12.38
N PHE A 112 5.74 1.24 -11.80
CA PHE A 112 4.69 0.42 -11.20
C PHE A 112 3.34 0.64 -11.90
N ASP A 113 2.58 -0.45 -12.05
CA ASP A 113 1.18 -0.41 -12.49
C ASP A 113 0.26 -0.11 -11.31
N LYS A 114 0.63 -0.57 -10.11
CA LYS A 114 -0.17 -0.42 -8.89
C LYS A 114 0.69 0.02 -7.72
N ILE A 115 0.24 1.05 -7.01
CA ILE A 115 0.81 1.48 -5.72
C ILE A 115 -0.28 1.37 -4.66
N LEU A 116 -0.04 0.55 -3.62
CA LEU A 116 -1.00 0.29 -2.55
C LEU A 116 -0.50 0.87 -1.22
N PHE A 117 -1.40 1.51 -0.46
CA PHE A 117 -1.17 1.83 0.95
C PHE A 117 -2.36 1.33 1.79
N ASN A 118 -2.13 0.27 2.55
CA ASN A 118 -3.14 -0.32 3.42
C ASN A 118 -3.21 0.42 4.75
N PHE A 119 -4.42 0.89 5.11
CA PHE A 119 -4.75 1.54 6.38
C PHE A 119 -3.78 2.69 6.79
N PRO A 120 -3.47 3.64 5.88
CA PRO A 120 -2.55 4.73 6.19
C PRO A 120 -3.05 5.56 7.37
N HIS A 121 -2.19 5.79 8.37
CA HIS A 121 -2.52 6.64 9.52
C HIS A 121 -1.27 7.27 10.13
N ILE A 122 -1.38 8.54 10.53
CA ILE A 122 -0.40 9.26 11.35
C ILE A 122 -0.69 8.97 12.83
N GLY A 123 -0.09 7.90 13.37
CA GLY A 123 -0.25 7.55 14.79
C GLY A 123 0.32 8.60 15.75
N GLY A 124 -0.29 8.75 16.93
CA GLY A 124 0.35 9.35 18.11
C GLY A 124 0.62 10.86 18.10
N LYS A 125 0.21 11.62 17.08
CA LYS A 125 0.50 13.07 17.02
C LYS A 125 -0.43 13.97 17.84
N SER A 126 -1.64 13.52 18.18
CA SER A 126 -2.60 14.28 18.99
C SER A 126 -3.75 13.41 19.48
N THR A 127 -4.36 13.76 20.60
CA THR A 127 -5.66 13.21 21.04
C THR A 127 -6.86 13.99 20.50
N ASP A 128 -6.64 15.18 19.92
CA ASP A 128 -7.69 15.99 19.29
C ASP A 128 -8.08 15.39 17.94
N VAL A 129 -9.36 15.02 17.79
CA VAL A 129 -9.90 14.37 16.59
C VAL A 129 -9.71 15.22 15.34
N ASN A 130 -9.94 16.54 15.42
CA ASN A 130 -9.84 17.41 14.25
C ASN A 130 -8.39 17.60 13.80
N ARG A 131 -7.43 17.62 14.72
CA ARG A 131 -6.00 17.63 14.39
C ARG A 131 -5.57 16.32 13.76
N GLN A 132 -6.05 15.18 14.28
CA GLN A 132 -5.79 13.87 13.68
C GLN A 132 -6.39 13.76 12.28
N VAL A 133 -7.63 14.20 12.06
CA VAL A 133 -8.25 14.23 10.72
C VAL A 133 -7.38 15.03 9.75
N ARG A 134 -6.99 16.27 10.09
CA ARG A 134 -6.15 17.09 9.22
C ARG A 134 -4.80 16.45 8.91
N ALA A 135 -4.14 15.87 9.91
CA ALA A 135 -2.85 15.21 9.71
C ALA A 135 -2.95 13.99 8.79
N ASN A 136 -4.03 13.21 8.90
CA ASN A 136 -4.28 12.05 8.03
C ASN A 136 -4.69 12.48 6.60
N GLN A 137 -5.43 13.58 6.46
CA GLN A 137 -5.71 14.17 5.16
C GLN A 137 -4.42 14.64 4.46
N GLU A 138 -3.54 15.33 5.19
CA GLU A 138 -2.24 15.79 4.67
C GLU A 138 -1.33 14.60 4.27
N LEU A 139 -1.34 13.52 5.05
CA LEU A 139 -0.65 12.27 4.68
C LEU A 139 -1.12 11.75 3.33
N LEU A 140 -2.44 11.62 3.12
CA LEU A 140 -3.01 11.10 1.87
C LEU A 140 -2.72 12.01 0.68
N VAL A 141 -2.89 13.33 0.84
CA VAL A 141 -2.57 14.30 -0.24
C VAL A 141 -1.10 14.22 -0.63
N SER A 142 -0.20 14.15 0.35
CA SER A 142 1.25 14.06 0.10
C SER A 142 1.64 12.72 -0.51
N PHE A 143 0.97 11.63 -0.11
CA PHE A 143 1.14 10.31 -0.72
C PHE A 143 0.68 10.28 -2.17
N PHE A 144 -0.47 10.87 -2.50
CA PHE A 144 -0.92 10.97 -3.89
C PHE A 144 0.09 11.76 -4.75
N ALA A 145 0.58 12.90 -4.23
CA ALA A 145 1.58 13.70 -4.92
C ALA A 145 2.91 12.97 -5.13
N SER A 146 3.36 12.16 -4.16
CA SER A 146 4.59 11.38 -4.29
C SER A 146 4.48 10.28 -5.35
N CYS A 147 3.32 9.62 -5.44
CA CYS A 147 3.03 8.58 -6.44
C CYS A 147 3.01 9.13 -7.88
N THR A 148 2.46 10.33 -8.08
CA THR A 148 2.31 10.96 -9.40
C THR A 148 3.42 11.94 -9.74
N SER A 149 4.52 11.91 -8.99
CA SER A 149 5.66 12.80 -9.20
C SER A 149 6.40 12.51 -10.51
N ASN A 150 7.08 13.53 -11.02
CA ASN A 150 7.87 13.43 -12.25
C ASN A 150 9.25 12.82 -11.96
N THR A 151 9.30 11.52 -11.70
CA THR A 151 10.56 10.74 -11.73
C THR A 151 10.85 10.22 -13.15
N SER A 152 12.08 9.76 -13.39
CA SER A 152 12.44 9.07 -14.63
C SER A 152 13.04 7.69 -14.30
N PRO A 153 12.34 6.58 -14.61
CA PRO A 153 10.96 6.55 -15.14
C PRO A 153 9.94 7.06 -14.11
N PRO A 154 8.73 7.49 -14.53
CA PRO A 154 7.63 7.80 -13.60
C PRO A 154 7.35 6.61 -12.67
N LEU A 155 7.09 6.87 -11.39
CA LEU A 155 6.81 5.81 -10.43
C LEU A 155 5.54 5.04 -10.79
N LEU A 156 4.46 5.75 -11.13
CA LEU A 156 3.19 5.16 -11.52
C LEU A 156 2.96 5.28 -13.04
N ALA A 157 2.36 4.25 -13.64
CA ALA A 157 1.99 4.24 -15.05
C ALA A 157 1.14 5.46 -15.42
N PRO A 158 1.56 6.28 -16.41
CA PRO A 158 0.75 7.40 -16.86
C PRO A 158 -0.61 6.90 -17.39
N ARG A 159 -1.71 7.48 -16.89
CA ARG A 159 -3.12 7.24 -17.29
C ARG A 159 -3.71 5.85 -17.01
N SER A 160 -2.90 4.82 -16.83
CA SER A 160 -3.35 3.45 -16.58
C SER A 160 -3.01 2.93 -15.19
N GLY A 161 -2.15 3.64 -14.46
CA GLY A 161 -1.70 3.22 -13.14
C GLY A 161 -2.75 3.48 -12.09
N GLN A 162 -2.83 2.58 -11.12
CA GLN A 162 -3.81 2.64 -10.05
C GLN A 162 -3.15 2.87 -8.70
N ILE A 163 -3.70 3.81 -7.94
CA ILE A 163 -3.38 3.97 -6.51
C ILE A 163 -4.51 3.33 -5.72
N LEU A 164 -4.16 2.35 -4.91
CA LEU A 164 -5.11 1.62 -4.08
C LEU A 164 -4.90 2.06 -2.62
N ILE A 165 -6.00 2.40 -1.95
CA ILE A 165 -5.98 2.75 -0.54
C ILE A 165 -7.06 1.93 0.18
N THR A 166 -6.67 1.27 1.26
CA THR A 166 -7.62 0.58 2.14
C THR A 166 -7.84 1.41 3.40
N LEU A 167 -9.08 1.70 3.75
CA LEU A 167 -9.46 2.39 5.00
C LEU A 167 -10.54 1.59 5.73
N PHE A 168 -10.66 1.80 7.04
CA PHE A 168 -11.84 1.35 7.77
C PHE A 168 -13.08 2.13 7.36
N ASP A 169 -14.22 1.44 7.29
CA ASP A 169 -15.52 2.04 7.00
C ASP A 169 -16.18 2.53 8.29
N GLY A 170 -15.75 3.70 8.76
CA GLY A 170 -16.25 4.31 9.99
C GLY A 170 -15.50 5.58 10.39
N ALA A 171 -16.05 6.34 11.34
CA ALA A 171 -15.35 7.48 11.92
C ALA A 171 -14.12 7.00 12.72
N PRO A 172 -12.99 7.75 12.70
CA PRO A 172 -12.80 9.04 12.05
C PRO A 172 -12.39 8.95 10.56
N TYR A 173 -12.16 7.77 10.00
CA TYR A 173 -11.67 7.58 8.63
C TYR A 173 -12.61 8.17 7.57
N THR A 174 -13.93 8.06 7.78
CA THR A 174 -14.93 8.68 6.89
C THR A 174 -14.82 10.21 6.84
N LEU A 175 -14.34 10.86 7.90
CA LEU A 175 -14.14 12.31 7.94
C LEU A 175 -12.97 12.77 7.07
N TRP A 176 -12.10 11.87 6.65
CA TRP A 176 -10.95 12.23 5.82
C TRP A 176 -11.37 12.56 4.39
N ASN A 177 -12.52 12.04 3.95
CA ASN A 177 -13.11 12.31 2.64
C ASN A 177 -12.12 12.04 1.49
N ILE A 178 -11.56 10.83 1.48
CA ILE A 178 -10.49 10.42 0.57
C ILE A 178 -10.79 10.67 -0.91
N ARG A 179 -12.05 10.54 -1.33
CA ARG A 179 -12.46 10.78 -2.73
C ARG A 179 -12.24 12.23 -3.14
N ASP A 180 -12.57 13.17 -2.26
CA ASP A 180 -12.34 14.58 -2.53
C ASP A 180 -10.85 14.92 -2.44
N LEU A 181 -10.10 14.33 -1.49
CA LEU A 181 -8.64 14.51 -1.43
C LEU A 181 -7.96 14.07 -2.75
N ALA A 182 -8.30 12.88 -3.24
CA ALA A 182 -7.78 12.36 -4.50
C ALA A 182 -8.10 13.30 -5.67
N ARG A 183 -9.34 13.82 -5.75
CA ARG A 183 -9.74 14.78 -6.78
C ARG A 183 -8.90 16.05 -6.75
N HIS A 184 -8.64 16.60 -5.57
CA HIS A 184 -7.79 17.79 -5.42
C HIS A 184 -6.31 17.51 -5.75
N SER A 185 -5.88 16.25 -5.67
CA SER A 185 -4.56 15.80 -6.13
C SER A 185 -4.51 15.44 -7.63
N GLY A 186 -5.56 15.73 -8.40
CA GLY A 186 -5.61 15.47 -9.84
C GLY A 186 -5.88 14.01 -10.20
N LEU A 187 -6.37 13.21 -9.25
CA LEU A 187 -6.76 11.82 -9.45
C LEU A 187 -8.29 11.71 -9.57
N GLU A 188 -8.75 10.59 -10.13
CA GLU A 188 -10.16 10.23 -10.11
C GLU A 188 -10.37 8.88 -9.45
N VAL A 189 -11.55 8.70 -8.84
CA VAL A 189 -11.89 7.43 -8.20
C VAL A 189 -12.51 6.53 -9.26
N GLU A 190 -11.78 5.52 -9.68
CA GLU A 190 -12.26 4.54 -10.64
C GLU A 190 -13.34 3.62 -10.04
N ARG A 191 -13.08 3.07 -8.85
CA ARG A 191 -13.99 2.16 -8.14
C ARG A 191 -13.68 2.08 -6.65
N SER A 192 -14.62 1.52 -5.89
CA SER A 192 -14.42 1.13 -4.48
C SER A 192 -15.12 -0.20 -4.22
N PHE A 193 -14.50 -1.07 -3.43
CA PHE A 193 -15.02 -2.39 -3.06
C PHE A 193 -14.63 -2.70 -1.61
N LYS A 194 -15.30 -3.70 -1.02
CA LYS A 194 -14.98 -4.16 0.34
C LYS A 194 -13.64 -4.89 0.31
N PHE A 195 -12.72 -4.47 1.18
CA PHE A 195 -11.52 -5.26 1.47
C PHE A 195 -11.91 -6.48 2.29
N ASP A 196 -11.65 -7.67 1.74
CA ASP A 196 -11.89 -8.94 2.42
C ASP A 196 -10.56 -9.59 2.76
N ALA A 197 -10.17 -9.49 4.04
CA ALA A 197 -8.94 -10.07 4.55
C ALA A 197 -8.88 -11.59 4.33
N GLY A 198 -10.02 -12.28 4.25
CA GLY A 198 -10.09 -13.72 4.02
C GLY A 198 -9.61 -14.15 2.63
N LEU A 199 -9.51 -13.22 1.68
CA LEU A 199 -8.95 -13.48 0.35
C LEU A 199 -7.43 -13.50 0.32
N TYR A 200 -6.78 -13.11 1.41
CA TYR A 200 -5.33 -13.04 1.54
C TYR A 200 -4.88 -14.01 2.65
N PRO A 201 -4.73 -15.31 2.35
CA PRO A 201 -4.32 -16.28 3.35
C PRO A 201 -2.99 -15.87 4.00
N GLY A 202 -2.90 -16.02 5.32
CA GLY A 202 -1.74 -15.58 6.10
C GLY A 202 -1.72 -14.09 6.48
N TYR A 203 -2.49 -13.23 5.79
CA TYR A 203 -2.54 -11.80 6.10
C TYR A 203 -3.07 -11.53 7.52
N ARG A 204 -2.39 -10.65 8.24
CA ARG A 204 -2.83 -10.12 9.53
C ARG A 204 -2.71 -8.61 9.54
N HIS A 205 -3.81 -7.93 9.90
CA HIS A 205 -3.74 -6.49 10.13
C HIS A 205 -2.85 -6.19 11.34
N ALA A 206 -1.68 -5.60 11.09
CA ALA A 206 -0.71 -5.25 12.11
C ALA A 206 -0.83 -3.76 12.47
N ARG A 207 -0.89 -3.44 13.78
CA ARG A 207 -0.88 -2.06 14.28
C ARG A 207 0.55 -1.52 14.31
N THR A 208 0.73 -0.19 14.33
CA THR A 208 2.05 0.46 14.39
C THR A 208 2.90 0.11 15.61
N LEU A 209 2.29 -0.42 16.66
CA LEU A 209 2.96 -0.94 17.87
C LEU A 209 3.41 -2.40 17.73
N GLY A 210 2.91 -3.12 16.74
CA GLY A 210 3.14 -4.55 16.54
C GLY A 210 2.73 -5.41 17.74
N ASN A 211 3.62 -6.33 18.10
CA ASN A 211 3.51 -7.25 19.22
C ASN A 211 3.71 -6.53 20.58
N LEU A 212 4.12 -5.25 20.58
CA LEU A 212 4.30 -4.48 21.80
C LEU A 212 2.94 -4.11 22.41
N VAL A 213 2.77 -4.36 23.70
CA VAL A 213 1.55 -4.03 24.44
C VAL A 213 1.49 -2.51 24.62
N GLY A 214 0.60 -1.84 23.89
CA GLY A 214 0.26 -0.45 24.16
C GLY A 214 -0.75 -0.34 25.31
N GLU A 215 -0.41 0.40 26.37
CA GLU A 215 -1.41 0.90 27.32
C GLU A 215 -2.35 1.87 26.58
N GLY A 216 -3.65 1.57 26.59
CA GLY A 216 -4.70 2.47 26.06
C GLY A 216 -5.07 2.23 24.59
N GLY A 217 -5.69 1.10 24.28
CA GLY A 217 -6.17 0.79 22.94
C GLY A 217 -7.57 1.35 22.65
N TRP A 218 -7.68 2.21 21.64
CA TRP A 218 -8.91 2.27 20.83
C TRP A 218 -9.14 0.89 20.20
N ARG A 219 -10.36 0.36 20.36
CA ARG A 219 -10.82 -0.87 19.70
C ARG A 219 -11.48 -0.46 18.39
N GLY A 220 -10.76 -0.61 17.29
CA GLY A 220 -11.31 -0.64 15.93
C GLY A 220 -11.62 -2.06 15.54
#